data_AF-A0A382RI41-F1
#
_entry.id   AF-A0A382RI41-F1
#
_cell.length_a   1.000
_cell.length_b   1.000
_cell.length_c   1.000
_cell.angle_alpha   90.00
_cell.angle_beta   90.00
_cell.angle_gamma   90.00
#
_symmetry.space_group_name_H-M   'P 1'
#
loop_
_entity.id
_entity.type
_entity.pdbx_description
1 polymer ?
#
loop_
_entity_poly.entity_id
_entity_poly.type
_entity_poly.pdbx_seq_one_letter_code
_entity_poly.pdbx_strand_id
1 'polypeptide(L)'
;MDAIGKTVQLSASVKDQNGATMAGKAITWATSDAAIVSVSSSGLVTAISPGTANITATHQSLSATAAWRVNSRNPTIASLRANRYATEVGRPLTLIWQVTDPDAGEALTCTINIDNAGAAEVTYTNCADSTQAQITYASSGTHRVLFTVSDGLGGVATDTLSIQVGAAATLSTGMNASIVLSAFGFNNARDGQTYNHNGGMASDGTRFFLADRNNNRVLAWNTLPTSDVAPDYVLGQTNFTANDPGTTLDKLNWPTALS
;
A
#
# COMPACT_ATOMS: atom_id res chain seq x y z
N MET A 1 -10.70 28.09 5.37
CA MET A 1 -9.59 27.16 5.67
C MET A 1 -9.07 26.77 4.31
N ASP A 2 -7.83 27.15 4.02
CA ASP A 2 -7.27 26.93 2.70
C ASP A 2 -6.16 25.90 2.77
N ALA A 3 -6.05 25.12 1.70
CA ALA A 3 -4.97 24.18 1.51
C ALA A 3 -3.68 24.91 1.13
N ILE A 4 -2.55 24.27 1.38
CA ILE A 4 -1.23 24.81 1.05
C ILE A 4 -1.10 25.01 -0.46
N GLY A 5 -0.42 26.08 -0.86
CA GLY A 5 -0.24 26.47 -2.26
C GLY A 5 -1.47 27.11 -2.92
N LYS A 6 -2.62 27.17 -2.22
CA LYS A 6 -3.79 27.90 -2.74
C LYS A 6 -3.57 29.41 -2.67
N THR A 7 -4.05 30.10 -3.70
CA THR A 7 -4.06 31.55 -3.78
C THR A 7 -5.48 32.10 -3.78
N VAL A 8 -5.67 33.27 -3.16
CA VAL A 8 -6.95 33.96 -3.10
C VAL A 8 -6.72 35.45 -3.26
N GLN A 9 -7.45 36.09 -4.16
CA GLN A 9 -7.38 37.53 -4.36
C GLN A 9 -8.32 38.23 -3.39
N LEU A 10 -7.77 39.05 -2.50
CA LEU A 10 -8.57 39.91 -1.62
C LEU A 10 -8.86 41.26 -2.29
N SER A 11 -9.94 41.89 -1.83
CA SER A 11 -10.27 43.27 -2.17
C SER A 11 -10.63 44.03 -0.89
N ALA A 12 -10.29 45.31 -0.86
CA ALA A 12 -10.64 46.22 0.21
C ALA A 12 -11.16 47.52 -0.40
N SER A 13 -12.15 48.13 0.25
CA SER A 13 -12.74 49.40 -0.17
C SER A 13 -12.81 50.35 1.02
N VAL A 14 -12.48 51.62 0.78
CA VAL A 14 -12.61 52.68 1.80
C VAL A 14 -13.95 53.36 1.59
N LYS A 15 -14.72 53.53 2.66
CA LYS A 15 -16.02 54.22 2.63
C LYS A 15 -15.95 55.54 3.37
N ASP A 16 -16.71 56.54 2.92
CA ASP A 16 -16.90 57.79 3.64
C ASP A 16 -17.88 57.64 4.81
N GLN A 17 -18.14 58.73 5.54
CA GLN A 17 -19.06 58.74 6.68
C GLN A 17 -20.52 58.41 6.30
N ASN A 18 -20.89 58.52 5.02
CA ASN A 18 -22.22 58.20 4.50
C ASN A 18 -22.29 56.78 3.94
N GLY A 19 -21.19 56.00 4.02
CA GLY A 19 -21.08 54.65 3.51
C GLY A 19 -20.78 54.55 2.01
N ALA A 20 -20.51 55.66 1.33
CA ALA A 20 -20.18 55.66 -0.10
C ALA A 20 -18.73 55.26 -0.31
N THR A 21 -18.49 54.38 -1.29
CA THR A 21 -17.14 53.91 -1.63
C THR A 21 -16.30 55.02 -2.26
N MET A 22 -15.13 55.28 -1.68
CA MET A 22 -14.11 56.16 -2.23
C MET A 22 -13.16 55.37 -3.15
N ALA A 23 -13.31 55.55 -4.46
CA ALA A 23 -12.48 54.88 -5.45
C ALA A 23 -11.02 55.41 -5.45
N GLY A 24 -10.07 54.58 -5.92
CA GLY A 24 -8.67 54.96 -6.12
C GLY A 24 -7.84 55.17 -4.85
N LYS A 25 -8.37 54.79 -3.67
CA LYS A 25 -7.62 54.87 -2.41
C LYS A 25 -6.61 53.73 -2.35
N ALA A 26 -5.34 54.08 -2.11
CA ALA A 26 -4.25 53.12 -1.97
C ALA A 26 -4.41 52.30 -0.68
N ILE A 27 -4.41 50.98 -0.79
CA ILE A 27 -4.46 50.05 0.35
C ILE A 27 -3.09 49.43 0.53
N THR A 28 -2.57 49.46 1.74
CA THR A 28 -1.38 48.71 2.13
C THR A 28 -1.79 47.39 2.75
N TRP A 29 -1.28 46.29 2.20
CA TRP A 29 -1.50 44.95 2.71
C TRP A 29 -0.31 44.49 3.55
N ALA A 30 -0.60 43.79 4.64
CA ALA A 30 0.41 43.16 5.50
C ALA A 30 -0.10 41.80 6.02
N THR A 31 0.82 40.89 6.29
CA THR A 31 0.57 39.63 6.99
C THR A 31 1.27 39.67 8.35
N SER A 32 0.68 39.04 9.38
CA SER A 32 1.34 38.87 10.66
C SER A 32 2.46 37.81 10.63
N ASP A 33 2.39 36.88 9.67
CA ASP A 33 3.38 35.81 9.51
C ASP A 33 3.47 35.37 8.04
N ALA A 34 4.56 35.79 7.38
CA ALA A 34 4.80 35.48 5.98
C ALA A 34 5.26 34.03 5.73
N ALA A 35 5.63 33.27 6.77
CA ALA A 35 5.96 31.85 6.64
C ALA A 35 4.70 30.96 6.57
N ILE A 36 3.58 31.42 7.12
CA ILE A 36 2.28 30.73 7.07
C ILE A 36 1.47 31.20 5.87
N VAL A 37 1.34 32.52 5.68
CA VAL A 37 0.58 33.14 4.59
C VAL A 37 1.25 34.42 4.12
N SER A 38 1.53 34.51 2.82
CA SER A 38 2.02 35.76 2.20
C SER A 38 0.86 36.53 1.56
N VAL A 39 1.01 37.86 1.45
CA VAL A 39 0.09 38.72 0.72
C VAL A 39 0.88 39.71 -0.14
N SER A 40 0.52 39.82 -1.43
CA SER A 40 1.16 40.77 -2.35
C SER A 40 0.67 42.21 -2.12
N SER A 41 1.34 43.19 -2.75
CA SER A 41 0.88 44.58 -2.77
C SER A 41 -0.48 44.77 -3.44
N SER A 42 -0.91 43.84 -4.30
CA SER A 42 -2.24 43.82 -4.92
C SER A 42 -3.29 43.08 -4.09
N GLY A 43 -2.94 42.53 -2.92
CA GLY A 43 -3.84 41.75 -2.07
C GLY A 43 -4.00 40.29 -2.49
N LEU A 44 -3.10 39.75 -3.32
CA LEU A 44 -3.08 38.31 -3.63
C LEU A 44 -2.46 37.56 -2.45
N VAL A 45 -3.27 36.75 -1.79
CA VAL A 45 -2.88 35.93 -0.65
C VAL A 45 -2.46 34.54 -1.13
N THR A 46 -1.37 34.00 -0.58
CA THR A 46 -0.88 32.64 -0.86
C THR A 46 -0.64 31.90 0.44
N ALA A 47 -1.26 30.73 0.60
CA ALA A 47 -1.03 29.81 1.71
C ALA A 47 0.32 29.07 1.53
N ILE A 48 1.17 29.10 2.55
CA ILE A 48 2.55 28.58 2.47
C ILE A 48 2.75 27.37 3.41
N SER A 49 2.31 27.47 4.67
CA SER A 49 2.45 26.37 5.63
C SER A 49 1.29 26.34 6.62
N PRO A 50 1.04 25.21 7.31
CA PRO A 50 -0.05 25.12 8.29
C PRO A 50 0.10 26.10 9.43
N GLY A 51 -1.03 26.68 9.86
CA GLY A 51 -1.05 27.62 10.96
C GLY A 51 -2.11 28.70 10.77
N THR A 52 -1.98 29.76 11.56
CA THR A 52 -2.88 30.91 11.52
C THR A 52 -2.07 32.21 11.39
N ALA A 53 -2.43 33.04 10.42
CA ALA A 53 -1.86 34.37 10.23
C ALA A 53 -2.96 35.39 9.95
N ASN A 54 -2.75 36.64 10.33
CA ASN A 54 -3.69 37.72 10.11
C ASN A 54 -3.27 38.55 8.89
N ILE A 55 -4.19 38.74 7.95
CA ILE A 55 -4.00 39.68 6.83
C ILE A 55 -4.66 41.00 7.19
N THR A 56 -3.92 42.10 7.09
CA THR A 56 -4.38 43.44 7.42
C THR A 56 -4.33 44.34 6.18
N ALA A 57 -5.45 45.02 5.90
CA ALA A 57 -5.57 46.07 4.91
C ALA A 57 -5.61 47.42 5.63
N THR A 58 -4.74 48.35 5.25
CA THR A 58 -4.61 49.66 5.88
C THR A 58 -4.75 50.79 4.86
N HIS A 59 -5.52 51.83 5.22
CA HIS A 59 -5.54 53.12 4.54
C HIS A 59 -5.40 54.24 5.57
N GLN A 60 -4.23 54.87 5.63
CA GLN A 60 -3.90 55.87 6.66
C GLN A 60 -4.09 55.30 8.07
N SER A 61 -5.00 55.86 8.87
CA SER A 61 -5.31 55.38 10.23
C SER A 61 -6.39 54.28 10.29
N LEU A 62 -7.01 53.94 9.16
CA LEU A 62 -8.04 52.91 9.08
C LEU A 62 -7.41 51.56 8.79
N SER A 63 -7.84 50.51 9.49
CA SER A 63 -7.42 49.14 9.24
C SER A 63 -8.59 48.16 9.33
N ALA A 64 -8.47 47.07 8.57
CA ALA A 64 -9.32 45.89 8.68
C ALA A 64 -8.45 44.64 8.66
N THR A 65 -8.77 43.66 9.50
CA THR A 65 -8.00 42.43 9.64
C THR A 65 -8.87 41.21 9.42
N ALA A 66 -8.35 40.22 8.71
CA ALA A 66 -8.96 38.91 8.54
C ALA A 66 -7.99 37.82 9.00
N ALA A 67 -8.48 36.88 9.81
CA ALA A 67 -7.70 35.71 10.22
C ALA A 67 -7.72 34.66 9.11
N TRP A 68 -6.53 34.22 8.70
CA TRP A 68 -6.32 33.16 7.73
C TRP A 68 -5.89 31.89 8.43
N ARG A 69 -6.56 30.77 8.15
CA ARG A 69 -6.19 29.44 8.64
C ARG A 69 -5.81 28.53 7.49
N VAL A 70 -4.58 28.04 7.54
CA VAL A 70 -4.03 27.04 6.62
C VAL A 70 -3.93 25.72 7.37
N ASN A 71 -4.43 24.64 6.76
CA ASN A 71 -4.30 23.29 7.30
C ASN A 71 -3.46 22.45 6.32
N SER A 72 -2.65 21.55 6.85
CA SER A 72 -2.10 20.44 6.07
C SER A 72 -3.16 19.33 6.00
N ARG A 73 -3.23 18.66 4.86
CA ARG A 73 -4.05 17.50 4.59
C ARG A 73 -3.13 16.29 4.59
N ASN A 74 -3.64 15.16 5.10
CA ASN A 74 -2.82 13.97 5.15
C ASN A 74 -2.45 13.47 3.73
N PRO A 75 -1.23 12.94 3.55
CA PRO A 75 -0.90 12.16 2.37
C PRO A 75 -1.80 10.93 2.25
N THR A 76 -1.78 10.29 1.09
CA THR A 76 -2.53 9.06 0.81
C THR A 76 -1.58 7.95 0.38
N ILE A 77 -1.75 6.76 0.96
CA ILE A 77 -1.10 5.53 0.52
C ILE A 77 -2.08 4.80 -0.40
N ALA A 78 -1.88 4.90 -1.71
CA ALA A 78 -2.74 4.29 -2.71
C ALA A 78 -2.47 2.78 -2.85
N SER A 79 -1.22 2.36 -2.65
CA SER A 79 -0.88 0.94 -2.53
C SER A 79 0.37 0.73 -1.67
N LEU A 80 0.38 -0.38 -0.95
CA LEU A 80 1.55 -0.95 -0.28
C LEU A 80 1.52 -2.46 -0.48
N ARG A 81 2.56 -3.02 -1.11
CA ARG A 81 2.65 -4.46 -1.37
C ARG A 81 4.08 -4.94 -1.40
N ALA A 82 4.26 -6.25 -1.32
CA ALA A 82 5.51 -6.90 -1.67
C ALA A 82 5.42 -7.52 -3.07
N ASN A 83 6.56 -7.70 -3.74
CA ASN A 83 6.60 -8.38 -5.04
C ASN A 83 6.30 -9.89 -4.96
N ARG A 84 6.24 -10.46 -3.75
CA ARG A 84 5.86 -11.84 -3.46
C ARG A 84 5.33 -11.93 -2.03
N TYR A 85 4.54 -12.98 -1.76
CA TYR A 85 3.86 -13.17 -0.48
C TYR A 85 4.81 -13.57 0.67
N ALA A 86 5.91 -14.26 0.34
CA ALA A 86 6.86 -14.77 1.33
C ALA A 86 8.32 -14.64 0.87
N THR A 87 9.25 -14.67 1.84
CA THR A 87 10.69 -14.74 1.61
C THR A 87 11.34 -15.68 2.63
N GLU A 88 12.65 -15.86 2.55
CA GLU A 88 13.44 -16.56 3.56
C GLU A 88 14.35 -15.59 4.31
N VAL A 89 14.81 -15.99 5.50
CA VAL A 89 15.86 -15.27 6.23
C VAL A 89 17.06 -15.03 5.32
N GLY A 90 17.55 -13.78 5.29
CA GLY A 90 18.69 -13.39 4.47
C GLY A 90 18.39 -13.21 2.97
N ARG A 91 17.17 -13.48 2.50
CA ARG A 91 16.78 -13.26 1.09
C ARG A 91 16.04 -11.92 0.93
N PRO A 92 16.50 -11.02 0.03
CA PRO A 92 15.90 -9.70 -0.12
C PRO A 92 14.54 -9.77 -0.82
N LEU A 93 13.53 -9.16 -0.20
CA LEU A 93 12.18 -8.93 -0.73
C LEU A 93 12.05 -7.49 -1.20
N THR A 94 11.28 -7.23 -2.27
CA THR A 94 11.01 -5.85 -2.71
C THR A 94 9.65 -5.40 -2.22
N LEU A 95 9.62 -4.37 -1.38
CA LEU A 95 8.41 -3.60 -1.09
C LEU A 95 8.19 -2.57 -2.19
N ILE A 96 6.94 -2.37 -2.56
CA ILE A 96 6.51 -1.45 -3.62
C ILE A 96 5.32 -0.66 -3.09
N TRP A 97 5.34 0.65 -3.27
CA TRP A 97 4.28 1.54 -2.81
C TRP A 97 3.91 2.59 -3.86
N GLN A 98 2.75 3.18 -3.67
CA GLN A 98 2.31 4.38 -4.39
C GLN A 98 1.70 5.33 -3.38
N VAL A 99 2.24 6.55 -3.33
CA VAL A 99 1.83 7.58 -2.38
C VAL A 99 1.58 8.88 -3.12
N THR A 100 0.65 9.69 -2.62
CA THR A 100 0.32 11.00 -3.17
C THR A 100 0.00 11.97 -2.05
N ASP A 101 0.30 13.25 -2.25
CA ASP A 101 -0.14 14.31 -1.35
C ASP A 101 -1.11 15.25 -2.07
N PRO A 102 -2.26 15.61 -1.48
CA PRO A 102 -3.13 16.62 -2.07
C PRO A 102 -2.57 18.05 -1.95
N ASP A 103 -1.65 18.32 -1.02
CA ASP A 103 -0.91 19.57 -0.86
C ASP A 103 0.29 19.62 -1.81
N ALA A 104 0.48 20.77 -2.48
CA ALA A 104 1.42 20.89 -3.59
C ALA A 104 2.78 21.40 -3.14
N GLY A 105 3.85 20.80 -3.68
CA GLY A 105 5.23 21.31 -3.53
C GLY A 105 6.00 20.74 -2.34
N GLU A 106 5.49 19.69 -1.71
CA GLU A 106 6.09 19.09 -0.51
C GLU A 106 6.75 17.74 -0.82
N ALA A 107 7.93 17.56 -0.25
CA ALA A 107 8.69 16.32 -0.34
C ALA A 107 8.13 15.30 0.65
N LEU A 108 7.52 14.22 0.16
CA LEU A 108 7.06 13.14 1.03
C LEU A 108 8.23 12.34 1.60
N THR A 109 8.19 12.14 2.92
CA THR A 109 9.11 11.25 3.63
C THR A 109 8.37 9.98 3.97
N CYS A 110 8.88 8.84 3.49
CA CYS A 110 8.35 7.53 3.83
C CYS A 110 9.30 6.81 4.76
N THR A 111 8.70 6.06 5.66
CA THR A 111 9.42 5.44 6.74
C THR A 111 8.95 4.00 6.91
N ILE A 112 9.89 3.06 6.86
CA ILE A 112 9.63 1.62 6.95
C ILE A 112 10.12 1.13 8.30
N ASN A 113 9.19 0.69 9.15
CA ASN A 113 9.47 0.10 10.44
C ASN A 113 9.06 -1.37 10.44
N ILE A 114 10.01 -2.26 10.71
CA ILE A 114 9.80 -3.71 10.71
C ILE A 114 9.62 -4.18 12.15
N ASP A 115 8.55 -4.94 12.39
CA ASP A 115 8.14 -5.54 13.66
C ASP A 115 7.90 -4.57 14.82
N ASN A 116 7.73 -3.27 14.52
CA ASN A 116 7.64 -2.22 15.55
C ASN A 116 8.81 -2.30 16.57
N ALA A 117 9.98 -2.81 16.17
CA ALA A 117 11.04 -3.20 17.09
C ALA A 117 11.84 -2.00 17.67
N GLY A 118 11.46 -0.76 17.37
CA GLY A 118 12.18 0.43 17.81
C GLY A 118 13.64 0.53 17.32
N ALA A 119 14.06 -0.34 16.38
CA ALA A 119 15.40 -0.41 15.83
C ALA A 119 15.38 -0.43 14.29
N ALA A 120 16.32 0.32 13.69
CA ALA A 120 16.58 0.48 12.26
C ALA A 120 15.33 0.78 11.40
N GLU A 121 14.81 1.98 11.60
CA GLU A 121 13.82 2.57 10.71
C GLU A 121 14.51 3.05 9.42
N VAL A 122 14.06 2.57 8.26
CA VAL A 122 14.61 3.02 6.98
C VAL A 122 13.77 4.17 6.46
N THR A 123 14.40 5.34 6.32
CA THR A 123 13.74 6.56 5.88
C THR A 123 14.12 6.87 4.43
N TYR A 124 13.11 7.14 3.61
CA TYR A 124 13.22 7.53 2.22
C TYR A 124 12.67 8.95 2.06
N THR A 125 13.54 9.90 1.72
CA THR A 125 13.10 11.23 1.29
C THR A 125 12.64 11.17 -0.18
N ASN A 126 11.64 11.97 -0.54
CA ASN A 126 11.02 11.97 -1.87
C ASN A 126 10.48 10.59 -2.28
N CYS A 127 9.81 9.90 -1.37
CA CYS A 127 9.30 8.56 -1.61
C CYS A 127 8.10 8.49 -2.58
N ALA A 128 7.61 9.62 -3.07
CA ALA A 128 6.70 9.65 -4.21
C ALA A 128 7.41 9.22 -5.51
N ASP A 129 8.70 9.54 -5.65
CA ASP A 129 9.52 9.18 -6.83
C ASP A 129 10.21 7.82 -6.63
N SER A 130 10.70 7.58 -5.41
CA SER A 130 11.22 6.27 -5.01
C SER A 130 10.08 5.38 -4.56
N THR A 131 9.57 4.53 -5.44
CA THR A 131 8.36 3.70 -5.20
C THR A 131 8.66 2.29 -4.71
N GLN A 132 9.92 1.96 -4.41
CA GLN A 132 10.32 0.62 -3.99
C GLN A 132 11.55 0.58 -3.08
N ALA A 133 11.64 -0.46 -2.25
CA ALA A 133 12.78 -0.75 -1.38
C ALA A 133 13.03 -2.24 -1.28
N GLN A 134 14.32 -2.63 -1.22
CA GLN A 134 14.69 -4.00 -0.87
C GLN A 134 14.88 -4.14 0.64
N ILE A 135 14.24 -5.15 1.21
CA ILE A 135 14.26 -5.46 2.63
C ILE A 135 14.75 -6.89 2.83
N THR A 136 15.64 -7.09 3.81
CA THR A 136 16.11 -8.40 4.22
C THR A 136 15.73 -8.64 5.67
N TYR A 137 15.20 -9.82 5.96
CA TYR A 137 14.76 -10.21 7.29
C TYR A 137 15.80 -11.11 7.97
N ALA A 138 16.04 -10.86 9.26
CA ALA A 138 17.06 -11.57 10.05
C ALA A 138 16.53 -12.81 10.78
N SER A 139 15.21 -12.93 10.94
CA SER A 139 14.54 -14.05 11.60
C SER A 139 13.39 -14.57 10.76
N SER A 140 13.00 -15.82 10.98
CA SER A 140 11.80 -16.40 10.39
C SER A 140 10.58 -16.12 11.26
N GLY A 141 9.39 -16.22 10.66
CA GLY A 141 8.11 -15.97 11.30
C GLY A 141 7.27 -14.99 10.49
N THR A 142 6.18 -14.53 11.10
CA THR A 142 5.37 -13.46 10.54
C THR A 142 5.94 -12.12 10.99
N HIS A 143 6.33 -11.29 10.03
CA HIS A 143 6.82 -9.94 10.26
C HIS A 143 5.74 -8.92 9.92
N ARG A 144 5.67 -7.82 10.67
CA ARG A 144 4.74 -6.71 10.38
C ARG A 144 5.52 -5.48 9.97
N VAL A 145 5.29 -5.02 8.76
CA VAL A 145 5.80 -3.73 8.28
C VAL A 145 4.77 -2.66 8.64
N LEU A 146 5.20 -1.64 9.39
CA LEU A 146 4.50 -0.37 9.51
C LEU A 146 5.13 0.62 8.53
N PHE A 147 4.34 1.05 7.55
CA PHE A 147 4.72 2.05 6.58
C PHE A 147 4.09 3.38 6.95
N THR A 148 4.91 4.42 7.12
CA THR A 148 4.45 5.77 7.46
C THR A 148 4.85 6.72 6.35
N VAL A 149 3.95 7.59 5.95
CA VAL A 149 4.19 8.68 5.00
C VAL A 149 3.89 9.99 5.71
N SER A 150 4.84 10.92 5.66
CA SER A 150 4.73 12.25 6.26
C SER A 150 5.03 13.32 5.21
N ASP A 151 4.25 14.39 5.24
CA ASP A 151 4.47 15.60 4.44
C ASP A 151 5.50 16.56 5.07
N GLY A 152 5.87 16.33 6.34
CA GLY A 152 6.75 17.21 7.12
C GLY A 152 6.08 18.47 7.67
N LEU A 153 4.81 18.70 7.36
CA LEU A 153 3.99 19.83 7.79
C LEU A 153 2.84 19.42 8.73
N GLY A 154 2.74 18.13 9.05
CA GLY A 154 1.85 17.58 10.06
C GLY A 154 0.86 16.56 9.52
N GLY A 155 0.76 16.44 8.19
CA GLY A 155 -0.01 15.41 7.51
C GLY A 155 0.73 14.08 7.56
N VAL A 156 0.04 13.06 8.08
CA VAL A 156 0.61 11.70 8.21
C VAL A 156 -0.40 10.66 7.75
N ALA A 157 0.08 9.66 7.02
CA ALA A 157 -0.67 8.45 6.71
C ALA A 157 0.15 7.21 7.08
N THR A 158 -0.53 6.15 7.49
CA THR A 158 0.10 4.87 7.81
C THR A 158 -0.64 3.71 7.16
N ASP A 159 0.10 2.68 6.78
CA ASP A 159 -0.44 1.40 6.33
C ASP A 159 0.44 0.26 6.87
N THR A 160 -0.09 -0.95 6.90
CA THR A 160 0.64 -2.10 7.42
C THR A 160 0.56 -3.31 6.50
N LEU A 161 1.67 -4.01 6.37
CA LEU A 161 1.80 -5.21 5.56
C LEU A 161 2.39 -6.35 6.39
N SER A 162 1.75 -7.51 6.38
CA SER A 162 2.29 -8.73 7.00
C SER A 162 3.07 -9.55 5.98
N ILE A 163 4.30 -9.93 6.32
CA ILE A 163 5.20 -10.72 5.47
C ILE A 163 5.53 -12.04 6.17
N GLN A 164 5.38 -13.15 5.46
CA GLN A 164 5.84 -14.45 5.95
C GLN A 164 7.29 -14.66 5.58
N VAL A 165 8.14 -14.91 6.59
CA VAL A 165 9.56 -15.20 6.41
C VAL A 165 9.83 -16.63 6.84
N GLY A 166 10.17 -17.50 5.91
CA GLY A 166 10.64 -18.85 6.20
C GLY A 166 12.04 -18.83 6.80
N ALA A 167 12.40 -19.88 7.55
CA ALA A 167 13.81 -20.11 7.88
C ALA A 167 14.62 -20.21 6.58
N ALA A 168 15.90 -19.81 6.61
CA ALA A 168 16.78 -20.02 5.48
C ALA A 168 16.87 -21.52 5.19
N ALA A 169 16.15 -21.99 4.17
CA ALA A 169 16.10 -23.40 3.82
C ALA A 169 17.24 -23.67 2.84
N THR A 170 18.34 -24.24 3.34
CA THR A 170 19.34 -24.81 2.45
C THR A 170 18.82 -26.15 1.93
N LEU A 171 18.28 -26.18 0.72
CA LEU A 171 18.06 -27.45 0.03
C LEU A 171 19.42 -28.09 -0.25
N SER A 172 19.58 -29.35 0.12
CA SER A 172 20.79 -30.13 -0.19
C SER A 172 20.41 -31.40 -0.93
N THR A 173 21.32 -31.88 -1.78
CA THR A 173 21.14 -33.15 -2.49
C THR A 173 20.96 -34.28 -1.47
N GLY A 174 19.87 -35.03 -1.60
CA GLY A 174 19.52 -36.13 -0.69
C GLY A 174 18.79 -35.71 0.58
N MET A 175 18.43 -34.43 0.74
CA MET A 175 17.55 -33.99 1.83
C MET A 175 16.16 -34.62 1.68
N ASN A 176 15.61 -35.14 2.77
CA ASN A 176 14.23 -35.61 2.81
C ASN A 176 13.26 -34.44 2.58
N ALA A 177 12.18 -34.69 1.84
CA ALA A 177 11.11 -33.72 1.71
C ALA A 177 10.43 -33.47 3.07
N SER A 178 10.16 -32.21 3.40
CA SER A 178 9.43 -31.84 4.62
C SER A 178 7.94 -32.22 4.56
N ILE A 179 7.37 -32.23 3.35
CA ILE A 179 5.99 -32.64 3.07
C ILE A 179 6.03 -33.47 1.78
N VAL A 180 5.34 -34.60 1.77
CA VAL A 180 5.15 -35.44 0.58
C VAL A 180 3.66 -35.51 0.29
N LEU A 181 3.21 -34.83 -0.75
CA LEU A 181 1.84 -34.96 -1.26
C LEU A 181 1.84 -36.03 -2.35
N SER A 182 1.40 -37.25 -2.03
CA SER A 182 1.51 -38.42 -2.93
C SER A 182 0.21 -39.20 -3.12
N ALA A 183 -0.72 -39.06 -2.18
CA ALA A 183 -2.09 -39.52 -2.21
C ALA A 183 -2.82 -38.80 -1.06
N PHE A 184 -4.15 -38.84 -1.01
CA PHE A 184 -4.86 -38.51 0.22
C PHE A 184 -5.27 -39.80 0.94
N GLY A 185 -4.90 -39.95 2.21
CA GLY A 185 -5.17 -41.15 3.02
C GLY A 185 -4.22 -42.32 2.74
N PHE A 186 -2.91 -42.11 2.90
CA PHE A 186 -1.77 -43.01 2.60
C PHE A 186 -1.93 -44.50 2.95
N ASN A 187 -2.87 -44.87 3.83
CA ASN A 187 -3.15 -46.24 4.27
C ASN A 187 -4.42 -46.88 3.65
N ASN A 188 -5.20 -46.16 2.84
CA ASN A 188 -6.48 -46.61 2.27
C ASN A 188 -6.72 -46.16 0.82
N ALA A 189 -5.70 -45.63 0.14
CA ALA A 189 -5.83 -45.16 -1.23
C ALA A 189 -6.15 -46.32 -2.20
N ARG A 190 -7.27 -46.18 -2.94
CA ARG A 190 -7.60 -46.99 -4.13
C ARG A 190 -7.16 -46.23 -5.39
N ASP A 191 -7.13 -46.89 -6.55
CA ASP A 191 -6.58 -46.38 -7.83
C ASP A 191 -6.93 -44.91 -8.18
N GLY A 192 -8.12 -44.41 -7.81
CA GLY A 192 -8.53 -43.01 -8.04
C GLY A 192 -8.04 -41.98 -7.00
N GLN A 193 -7.41 -42.41 -5.90
CA GLN A 193 -6.94 -41.57 -4.79
C GLN A 193 -5.42 -41.39 -4.79
N THR A 194 -4.69 -42.21 -5.57
CA THR A 194 -3.26 -42.04 -5.82
C THR A 194 -3.05 -40.96 -6.88
N TYR A 195 -2.01 -40.15 -6.68
CA TYR A 195 -1.63 -39.12 -7.64
C TYR A 195 -0.98 -39.78 -8.86
N ASN A 196 -1.51 -39.53 -10.07
CA ASN A 196 -1.16 -40.28 -11.26
C ASN A 196 -0.68 -39.36 -12.39
N HIS A 197 0.65 -39.39 -12.61
CA HIS A 197 1.36 -38.56 -13.59
C HIS A 197 1.06 -37.06 -13.43
N ASN A 198 1.24 -36.54 -12.22
CA ASN A 198 0.96 -35.14 -11.91
C ASN A 198 1.60 -34.20 -12.93
N GLY A 199 0.81 -33.22 -13.39
CA GLY A 199 1.25 -32.20 -14.32
C GLY A 199 1.78 -30.98 -13.58
N GLY A 200 1.21 -29.83 -13.90
CA GLY A 200 1.54 -28.55 -13.30
C GLY A 200 0.94 -28.33 -11.92
N MET A 201 1.54 -27.39 -11.20
CA MET A 201 1.10 -26.89 -9.90
C MET A 201 1.03 -25.37 -9.96
N ALA A 202 0.08 -24.77 -9.24
CA ALA A 202 -0.09 -23.31 -9.16
C ALA A 202 -0.51 -22.88 -7.75
N SER A 203 -0.16 -21.66 -7.38
CA SER A 203 -0.59 -21.04 -6.13
C SER A 203 -0.70 -19.53 -6.29
N ASP A 204 -1.69 -18.93 -5.64
CA ASP A 204 -1.82 -17.48 -5.48
C ASP A 204 -1.23 -16.98 -4.15
N GLY A 205 -0.47 -17.82 -3.45
CA GLY A 205 0.07 -17.57 -2.11
C GLY A 205 -0.91 -17.88 -0.97
N THR A 206 -2.19 -18.08 -1.26
CA THR A 206 -3.20 -18.54 -0.29
C THR A 206 -3.66 -19.94 -0.63
N ARG A 207 -4.14 -20.16 -1.86
CA ARG A 207 -4.63 -21.44 -2.38
C ARG A 207 -3.52 -22.19 -3.10
N PHE A 208 -3.68 -23.50 -3.20
CA PHE A 208 -2.78 -24.38 -3.94
C PHE A 208 -3.57 -25.29 -4.86
N PHE A 209 -3.09 -25.49 -6.08
CA PHE A 209 -3.71 -26.34 -7.09
C PHE A 209 -2.67 -27.30 -7.67
N LEU A 210 -3.06 -28.55 -7.85
CA LEU A 210 -2.23 -29.60 -8.41
C LEU A 210 -2.99 -30.35 -9.50
N ALA A 211 -2.46 -30.36 -10.71
CA ALA A 211 -3.01 -31.16 -11.80
C ALA A 211 -2.64 -32.64 -11.59
N ASP A 212 -3.66 -33.47 -11.46
CA ASP A 212 -3.53 -34.92 -11.35
C ASP A 212 -3.97 -35.52 -12.70
N ARG A 213 -3.02 -35.49 -13.63
CA ARG A 213 -3.25 -35.57 -15.09
C ARG A 213 -4.02 -36.81 -15.49
N ASN A 214 -3.56 -37.99 -15.08
CA ASN A 214 -4.18 -39.24 -15.54
C ASN A 214 -5.50 -39.53 -14.81
N ASN A 215 -5.76 -38.86 -13.69
CA ASN A 215 -7.07 -38.85 -13.05
C ASN A 215 -7.99 -37.76 -13.61
N ASN A 216 -7.57 -37.04 -14.66
CA ASN A 216 -8.40 -36.06 -15.36
C ASN A 216 -9.02 -35.02 -14.41
N ARG A 217 -8.21 -34.51 -13.46
CA ARG A 217 -8.69 -33.62 -12.41
C ARG A 217 -7.64 -32.62 -11.96
N VAL A 218 -8.09 -31.59 -11.25
CA VAL A 218 -7.23 -30.70 -10.46
C VAL A 218 -7.64 -30.79 -9.01
N LEU A 219 -6.68 -31.07 -8.13
CA LEU A 219 -6.84 -31.07 -6.69
C LEU A 219 -6.58 -29.67 -6.16
N ALA A 220 -7.42 -29.19 -5.25
CA ALA A 220 -7.37 -27.82 -4.76
C ALA A 220 -7.42 -27.75 -3.24
N TRP A 221 -6.60 -26.87 -2.69
CA TRP A 221 -6.59 -26.50 -1.28
C TRP A 221 -6.89 -25.01 -1.14
N ASN A 222 -7.77 -24.67 -0.21
CA ASN A 222 -8.11 -23.30 0.15
C ASN A 222 -6.96 -22.57 0.86
N THR A 223 -6.06 -23.34 1.50
CA THR A 223 -4.85 -22.86 2.16
C THR A 223 -3.65 -23.67 1.72
N LEU A 224 -2.46 -23.07 1.65
CA LEU A 224 -1.21 -23.79 1.40
C LEU A 224 -1.05 -24.96 2.40
N PRO A 225 -0.88 -26.21 1.93
CA PRO A 225 -0.74 -27.36 2.83
C PRO A 225 0.57 -27.26 3.62
N THR A 226 0.46 -27.31 4.96
CA THR A 226 1.61 -27.29 5.90
C THR A 226 1.98 -28.67 6.45
N SER A 227 1.19 -29.69 6.08
CA SER A 227 1.42 -31.11 6.33
C SER A 227 0.73 -31.91 5.23
N ASP A 228 0.82 -33.25 5.27
CA ASP A 228 0.11 -34.12 4.33
C ASP A 228 -1.40 -34.13 4.63
N VAL A 229 -2.11 -33.15 4.07
CA VAL A 229 -3.55 -32.95 4.25
C VAL A 229 -4.30 -33.16 2.94
N ALA A 230 -5.48 -33.75 3.04
CA ALA A 230 -6.35 -33.96 1.89
C ALA A 230 -6.73 -32.63 1.22
N PRO A 231 -6.91 -32.61 -0.11
CA PRO A 231 -7.46 -31.45 -0.81
C PRO A 231 -8.88 -31.14 -0.35
N ASP A 232 -9.26 -29.86 -0.37
CA ASP A 232 -10.58 -29.38 0.04
C ASP A 232 -11.65 -29.69 -1.02
N TYR A 233 -11.28 -29.61 -2.30
CA TYR A 233 -12.16 -29.90 -3.43
C TYR A 233 -11.40 -30.38 -4.66
N VAL A 234 -12.16 -30.90 -5.63
CA VAL A 234 -11.66 -31.38 -6.91
C VAL A 234 -12.38 -30.65 -8.04
N LEU A 235 -11.63 -30.26 -9.06
CA LEU A 235 -12.16 -29.69 -10.30
C LEU A 235 -12.03 -30.70 -11.44
N GLY A 236 -12.99 -30.68 -12.35
CA GLY A 236 -13.01 -31.57 -13.51
C GLY A 236 -13.45 -33.01 -13.22
N GLN A 237 -13.97 -33.27 -12.01
CA GLN A 237 -14.59 -34.54 -11.62
C GLN A 237 -15.70 -34.29 -10.59
N THR A 238 -16.63 -35.24 -10.46
CA THR A 238 -17.77 -35.17 -9.53
C THR A 238 -17.41 -35.51 -8.09
N ASN A 239 -16.28 -36.18 -7.87
CA ASN A 239 -15.74 -36.55 -6.56
C ASN A 239 -14.26 -36.94 -6.69
N PHE A 240 -13.62 -37.23 -5.55
CA PHE A 240 -12.21 -37.58 -5.49
C PHE A 240 -11.85 -39.00 -5.94
N THR A 241 -12.78 -39.80 -6.45
CA THR A 241 -12.47 -41.13 -7.00
C THR A 241 -12.82 -41.28 -8.48
N ALA A 242 -13.66 -40.38 -9.02
CA ALA A 242 -13.95 -40.32 -10.44
C ALA A 242 -12.71 -39.84 -11.22
N ASN A 243 -12.49 -40.43 -12.39
CA ASN A 243 -11.32 -40.15 -13.21
C ASN A 243 -11.57 -40.23 -14.73
N ASP A 244 -12.80 -40.40 -15.19
CA ASP A 244 -13.09 -40.45 -16.63
C ASP A 244 -12.80 -39.08 -17.29
N PRO A 245 -12.10 -39.05 -18.44
CA PRO A 245 -11.88 -37.82 -19.18
C PRO A 245 -13.18 -37.33 -19.83
N GLY A 246 -13.26 -36.03 -20.12
CA GLY A 246 -14.40 -35.50 -20.87
C GLY A 246 -14.24 -34.04 -21.27
N THR A 247 -15.27 -33.53 -21.95
CA THR A 247 -15.34 -32.15 -22.48
C THR A 247 -16.54 -31.37 -21.93
N THR A 248 -17.29 -31.94 -20.98
CA THR A 248 -18.38 -31.26 -20.28
C THR A 248 -17.83 -30.32 -19.20
N LEU A 249 -18.66 -29.41 -18.68
CA LEU A 249 -18.25 -28.39 -17.70
C LEU A 249 -17.67 -28.96 -16.40
N ASP A 250 -18.03 -30.21 -16.06
CA ASP A 250 -17.59 -30.94 -14.88
C ASP A 250 -16.48 -31.96 -15.18
N LYS A 251 -15.90 -31.93 -16.38
CA LYS A 251 -14.88 -32.88 -16.84
C LYS A 251 -13.63 -32.18 -17.35
N LEU A 252 -12.47 -32.68 -16.94
CA LEU A 252 -11.19 -32.36 -17.58
C LEU A 252 -10.68 -33.55 -18.39
N ASN A 253 -9.70 -33.30 -19.25
CA ASN A 253 -9.03 -34.32 -20.03
C ASN A 253 -7.53 -34.04 -20.03
N TRP A 254 -6.79 -34.85 -19.29
CA TRP A 254 -5.34 -34.78 -19.12
C TRP A 254 -4.80 -33.37 -18.85
N PRO A 255 -5.21 -32.69 -17.75
CA PRO A 255 -4.66 -31.38 -17.42
C PRO A 255 -3.16 -31.48 -17.14
N THR A 256 -2.35 -30.70 -17.86
CA THR A 256 -0.87 -30.78 -17.80
C THR A 256 -0.21 -29.56 -17.17
N ALA A 257 -0.83 -28.39 -17.22
CA ALA A 257 -0.26 -27.14 -16.72
C ALA A 257 -1.32 -26.31 -15.99
N LEU A 258 -0.88 -25.56 -14.99
CA LEU A 258 -1.66 -24.59 -14.23
C LEU A 258 -0.83 -23.30 -14.12
N SER A 259 -1.49 -22.14 -14.18
CA SER A 259 -0.86 -20.81 -14.10
C SER A 259 -1.72 -19.85 -13.32
#